data_AF-K2KUC0-F1
#
_entry.id   AF-K2KUC0-F1
#
_cell.length_a   1.000
_cell.length_b   1.000
_cell.length_c   1.000
_cell.angle_alpha   90.00
_cell.angle_beta   90.00
_cell.angle_gamma   90.00
#
_symmetry.space_group_name_H-M   'P 1'
#
loop_
_entity.id
_entity.type
_entity.pdbx_description
1 polymer ?
#
loop_
_entity_poly.entity_id
_entity_poly.type
_entity_poly.pdbx_seq_one_letter_code
_entity_poly.pdbx_strand_id
1 'polypeptide(L)'
;MKKGLSETEAKEYALNIIKSIPEVLEKGVKGTDSLGRVFVNYGNKRVGLNNEWKNEKLENHWVISSYELYDTEKQALRSTPQAITKEKAFNSLNSVGTNPTTNALKTQESEQANAKKLLKLESEKGIKAEALKKLDFDEIKKLIDESPNNGKDIIVIGDDNLTPEIVEYIHKKHAKVGIERLDEDEITAFNFTYPKNAKAIIDYQGIQHALNKHGVNSPSVKLSKQPPITYKDIANYRDIVKNADETIKRDNRIISYKQVNGHFVVVEQINRNKSEFIFKTMFKEKGDYKKCTRL
;
A
#
# COMPACT_ATOMS: atom_id res chain seq x y z
N MET A 1 -8.06 -8.50 -40.85
CA MET A 1 -7.79 -9.06 -39.51
C MET A 1 -7.02 -8.00 -38.72
N LYS A 2 -7.53 -7.54 -37.56
CA LYS A 2 -6.78 -6.60 -36.71
C LYS A 2 -5.58 -7.34 -36.13
N LYS A 3 -4.37 -7.00 -36.56
CA LYS A 3 -3.12 -7.50 -35.97
C LYS A 3 -2.83 -6.69 -34.71
N GLY A 4 -3.06 -7.26 -33.53
CA GLY A 4 -2.75 -6.65 -32.24
C GLY A 4 -3.44 -7.38 -31.08
N LEU A 5 -2.94 -7.20 -29.86
CA LEU A 5 -3.59 -7.69 -28.65
C LEU A 5 -4.98 -7.06 -28.49
N SER A 6 -5.93 -7.83 -27.97
CA SER A 6 -7.22 -7.30 -27.51
C SER A 6 -7.04 -6.36 -26.32
N GLU A 7 -8.04 -5.52 -26.04
CA GLU A 7 -7.98 -4.56 -24.93
C GLU A 7 -7.74 -5.24 -23.58
N THR A 8 -8.34 -6.42 -23.36
CA THR A 8 -8.17 -7.21 -22.14
C THR A 8 -6.73 -7.72 -22.02
N GLU A 9 -6.19 -8.30 -23.08
CA GLU A 9 -4.82 -8.81 -23.11
C GLU A 9 -3.80 -7.69 -22.93
N ALA A 10 -4.05 -6.50 -23.52
CA ALA A 10 -3.20 -5.34 -23.34
C ALA A 10 -3.21 -4.82 -21.88
N LYS A 11 -4.36 -4.82 -21.22
CA LYS A 11 -4.49 -4.44 -19.79
C LYS A 11 -3.76 -5.42 -18.88
N GLU A 12 -3.94 -6.72 -19.11
CA GLU A 12 -3.29 -7.77 -18.33
C GLU A 12 -1.77 -7.72 -18.52
N TYR A 13 -1.31 -7.54 -19.75
CA TYR A 13 0.09 -7.32 -20.07
C TYR A 13 0.68 -6.11 -19.33
N ALA A 14 0.00 -4.96 -19.36
CA ALA A 14 0.44 -3.76 -18.65
C ALA A 14 0.54 -3.98 -17.12
N LEU A 15 -0.42 -4.68 -16.52
CA LEU A 15 -0.39 -5.02 -15.09
C LEU A 15 0.79 -5.94 -14.75
N ASN A 16 1.11 -6.90 -15.61
CA ASN A 16 2.25 -7.80 -15.42
C ASN A 16 3.58 -7.04 -15.48
N ILE A 17 3.72 -6.07 -16.40
CA ILE A 17 4.90 -5.20 -16.47
C ILE A 17 5.05 -4.40 -15.17
N ILE A 18 3.97 -3.75 -14.69
CA ILE A 18 3.99 -2.95 -13.46
C ILE A 18 4.40 -3.80 -12.25
N LYS A 19 3.84 -5.01 -12.14
CA LYS A 19 4.16 -5.95 -11.05
C LYS A 19 5.62 -6.43 -11.06
N SER A 20 6.30 -6.38 -12.20
CA SER A 20 7.71 -6.79 -12.32
C SER A 20 8.72 -5.69 -11.93
N ILE A 21 8.31 -4.42 -11.85
CA ILE A 21 9.21 -3.29 -11.55
C ILE A 21 9.96 -3.46 -10.21
N PRO A 22 9.32 -3.87 -9.09
CA PRO A 22 10.02 -4.06 -7.83
C PRO A 22 11.16 -5.09 -7.94
N GLU A 23 10.91 -6.20 -8.65
CA GLU A 23 11.94 -7.24 -8.86
C GLU A 23 13.11 -6.71 -9.69
N VAL A 24 12.83 -5.92 -10.74
CA VAL A 24 13.88 -5.30 -11.56
C VAL A 24 14.73 -4.34 -10.73
N LEU A 25 14.12 -3.56 -9.82
CA LEU A 25 14.84 -2.62 -8.96
C LEU A 25 15.67 -3.34 -7.88
N GLU A 26 15.19 -4.49 -7.39
CA GLU A 26 15.85 -5.28 -6.36
C GLU A 26 17.02 -6.12 -6.91
N LYS A 27 16.80 -6.80 -8.04
CA LYS A 27 17.75 -7.78 -8.60
C LYS A 27 18.53 -7.27 -9.81
N GLY A 28 18.14 -6.13 -10.37
CA GLY A 28 18.73 -5.62 -11.59
C GLY A 28 20.05 -4.89 -11.39
N VAL A 29 20.74 -4.68 -12.51
CA VAL A 29 22.02 -3.97 -12.58
C VAL A 29 21.77 -2.51 -12.92
N LYS A 30 22.22 -1.61 -12.03
CA LYS A 30 22.18 -0.16 -12.28
C LYS A 30 23.11 0.23 -13.41
N GLY A 31 22.69 1.19 -14.23
CA GLY A 31 23.48 1.79 -15.28
C GLY A 31 23.12 3.26 -15.49
N THR A 32 23.98 3.94 -16.24
CA THR A 32 23.79 5.33 -16.63
C THR A 32 24.19 5.46 -18.08
N ASP A 33 23.38 6.15 -18.88
CA ASP A 33 23.73 6.38 -20.29
C ASP A 33 24.57 7.64 -20.46
N SER A 34 25.01 7.91 -21.69
CA SER A 34 25.82 9.07 -22.05
C SER A 34 25.12 10.42 -21.81
N LEU A 35 23.82 10.42 -21.53
CA LEU A 35 23.03 11.60 -21.22
C LEU A 35 22.80 11.75 -19.70
N GLY A 36 23.44 10.92 -18.87
CA GLY A 36 23.33 10.97 -17.41
C GLY A 36 22.06 10.35 -16.84
N ARG A 37 21.25 9.65 -17.65
CA ARG A 37 19.99 9.07 -17.19
C ARG A 37 20.23 7.73 -16.50
N VAL A 38 19.64 7.56 -15.32
CA VAL A 38 19.80 6.37 -14.50
C VAL A 38 18.77 5.32 -14.90
N PHE A 39 19.21 4.07 -15.05
CA PHE A 39 18.34 2.94 -15.30
C PHE A 39 18.79 1.69 -14.53
N VAL A 40 17.90 0.72 -14.42
CA VAL A 40 18.16 -0.60 -13.85
C VAL A 40 17.73 -1.65 -14.87
N ASN A 41 18.62 -2.58 -15.22
CA ASN A 41 18.35 -3.67 -16.17
C ASN A 41 18.24 -5.00 -15.46
N TYR A 42 17.26 -5.82 -15.82
CA TYR A 42 17.14 -7.19 -15.34
C TYR A 42 16.52 -8.06 -16.45
N GLY A 43 17.30 -9.02 -16.96
CA GLY A 43 16.91 -9.80 -18.15
C GLY A 43 16.58 -8.91 -19.35
N ASN A 44 15.42 -9.14 -19.96
CA ASN A 44 14.92 -8.34 -21.09
C ASN A 44 14.19 -7.06 -20.64
N LYS A 45 14.30 -6.62 -19.38
CA LYS A 45 13.56 -5.47 -18.85
C LYS A 45 14.51 -4.35 -18.43
N ARG A 46 14.10 -3.11 -18.71
CA ARG A 46 14.78 -1.89 -18.27
C ARG A 46 13.79 -0.99 -17.55
N VAL A 47 14.17 -0.54 -16.36
CA VAL A 47 13.46 0.50 -15.59
C VAL A 47 14.30 1.77 -15.56
N GLY A 48 13.82 2.84 -16.18
CA GLY A 48 14.44 4.16 -16.16
C GLY A 48 13.93 5.00 -15.00
N LEU A 49 14.85 5.64 -14.28
CA LEU A 49 14.59 6.56 -13.17
C LEU A 49 14.86 7.99 -13.66
N ASN A 50 13.81 8.80 -13.75
CA ASN A 50 13.91 10.17 -14.24
C ASN A 50 13.44 11.17 -13.18
N ASN A 51 14.23 12.21 -12.96
CA ASN A 51 13.93 13.34 -12.09
C ASN A 51 13.45 14.57 -12.88
N GLU A 52 13.17 14.42 -14.18
CA GLU A 52 12.64 15.47 -15.06
C GLU A 52 11.45 14.94 -15.87
N TRP A 53 10.40 15.76 -16.01
CA TRP A 53 9.23 15.45 -16.85
C TRP A 53 8.81 16.70 -17.62
N LYS A 54 8.65 16.58 -18.94
CA LYS A 54 8.30 17.71 -19.83
C LYS A 54 9.21 18.94 -19.66
N ASN A 55 10.51 18.73 -19.43
CA ASN A 55 11.53 19.75 -19.17
C ASN A 55 11.37 20.51 -17.84
N GLU A 56 10.54 19.98 -16.93
CA GLU A 56 10.45 20.46 -15.55
C GLU A 56 11.18 19.49 -14.63
N LYS A 57 12.04 20.00 -13.74
CA LYS A 57 12.65 19.21 -12.67
C LYS A 57 11.57 18.80 -11.67
N LEU A 58 11.54 17.51 -11.34
CA LEU A 58 10.53 16.90 -10.47
C LEU A 58 10.85 16.99 -8.97
N GLU A 59 11.91 17.71 -8.60
CA GLU A 59 12.39 17.85 -7.22
C GLU A 59 12.45 16.50 -6.49
N ASN A 60 11.57 16.26 -5.51
CA ASN A 60 11.52 15.05 -4.69
C ASN A 60 10.71 13.89 -5.31
N HIS A 61 10.28 14.01 -6.56
CA HIS A 61 9.51 12.99 -7.26
C HIS A 61 10.36 12.33 -8.36
N TRP A 62 10.16 11.03 -8.55
CA TRP A 62 10.77 10.26 -9.62
C TRP A 62 9.71 9.73 -10.56
N VAL A 63 9.88 9.94 -11.85
CA VAL A 63 9.12 9.24 -12.89
C VAL A 63 9.84 7.93 -13.20
N ILE A 64 9.11 6.84 -13.04
CA ILE A 64 9.56 5.49 -13.38
C ILE A 64 9.01 5.13 -14.75
N SER A 65 9.90 4.83 -15.69
CA SER A 65 9.55 4.31 -17.02
C SER A 65 10.04 2.88 -17.13
N SER A 66 9.27 1.98 -17.76
CA SER A 66 9.69 0.59 -17.97
C SER A 66 9.56 0.19 -19.43
N TYR A 67 10.53 -0.58 -19.94
CA TYR A 67 10.59 -1.05 -21.31
C TYR A 67 11.11 -2.49 -21.36
N GLU A 68 10.71 -3.22 -22.40
CA GLU A 68 11.36 -4.46 -22.76
C GLU A 68 12.41 -4.24 -23.85
N LEU A 69 13.59 -4.82 -23.65
CA LEU A 69 14.70 -4.82 -24.59
C LEU A 69 14.61 -6.10 -25.43
N TYR A 70 14.63 -5.94 -26.75
CA TYR A 70 14.69 -7.05 -27.70
C TYR A 70 16.14 -7.25 -28.18
N ASP A 71 16.55 -8.50 -28.36
CA ASP A 71 17.88 -8.83 -28.89
C ASP A 71 18.11 -8.19 -30.25
N THR A 72 19.31 -7.62 -30.40
CA THR A 72 19.63 -6.56 -31.36
C THR A 72 19.88 -7.05 -32.79
N GLU A 73 19.48 -8.27 -33.16
CA GLU A 73 19.77 -8.86 -34.47
C GLU A 73 18.57 -8.98 -35.42
N LYS A 74 17.36 -8.59 -35.00
CA LYS A 74 16.22 -8.46 -35.92
C LYS A 74 15.72 -7.03 -35.96
N GLN A 75 16.00 -6.37 -37.08
CA GLN A 75 15.60 -5.02 -37.44
C GLN A 75 14.18 -4.66 -36.96
N ALA A 76 14.10 -3.70 -36.04
CA ALA A 76 13.06 -2.69 -36.02
C ALA A 76 13.64 -1.45 -35.32
N LEU A 77 13.57 -0.32 -36.03
CA LEU A 77 13.93 1.05 -35.66
C LEU A 77 14.38 1.25 -34.21
N ARG A 78 15.65 1.64 -34.02
CA ARG A 78 16.13 2.20 -32.75
C ARG A 78 15.18 3.32 -32.35
N SER A 79 14.32 3.08 -31.36
CA SER A 79 13.67 4.17 -30.64
C SER A 79 14.75 4.86 -29.83
N THR A 80 15.43 5.80 -30.48
CA THR A 80 16.12 6.86 -29.74
C THR A 80 15.09 7.47 -28.79
N PRO A 81 15.43 7.69 -27.51
CA PRO A 81 14.56 8.41 -26.60
C PRO A 81 14.47 9.85 -27.09
N GLN A 82 13.54 10.07 -28.02
CA GLN A 82 13.13 11.39 -28.44
C GLN A 82 12.29 11.92 -27.28
N ALA A 83 12.68 13.09 -26.78
CA ALA A 83 11.74 13.96 -26.10
C ALA A 83 10.45 13.95 -26.91
N ILE A 84 9.30 13.73 -26.25
CA ILE A 84 8.00 13.75 -26.90
C ILE A 84 7.70 15.23 -27.24
N THR A 85 8.39 15.75 -28.26
CA THR A 85 8.00 16.94 -28.99
C THR A 85 6.90 16.50 -29.95
N LYS A 86 5.76 17.18 -29.87
CA LYS A 86 4.57 16.95 -30.70
C LYS A 86 4.97 16.81 -32.17
N GLU A 87 4.95 15.58 -32.70
CA GLU A 87 4.73 15.21 -34.12
C GLU A 87 5.14 13.75 -34.38
N LYS A 88 4.33 12.79 -33.92
CA LYS A 88 4.03 11.53 -34.62
C LYS A 88 3.13 10.67 -33.75
N ALA A 89 2.08 10.13 -34.37
CA ALA A 89 1.12 9.25 -33.74
C ALA A 89 1.78 7.92 -33.34
N PHE A 90 2.30 7.84 -32.11
CA PHE A 90 2.47 6.59 -31.39
C PHE A 90 1.40 6.53 -30.30
N ASN A 91 0.73 5.38 -30.20
CA ASN A 91 -0.39 5.13 -29.30
C ASN A 91 0.06 5.16 -27.83
N SER A 92 0.26 6.36 -27.29
CA SER A 92 0.33 6.60 -25.85
C SER A 92 -1.08 6.47 -25.29
N LEU A 93 -1.29 5.56 -24.34
CA LEU A 93 -2.50 5.48 -23.53
C LEU A 93 -2.56 6.71 -22.60
N ASN A 94 -2.90 7.87 -23.16
CA ASN A 94 -3.20 9.07 -22.40
C ASN A 94 -4.62 8.93 -21.84
N SER A 95 -4.75 8.85 -20.52
CA SER A 95 -6.00 9.20 -19.85
C SER A 95 -6.26 10.69 -20.08
N VAL A 96 -7.29 11.01 -20.86
CA VAL A 96 -7.73 12.39 -21.10
C VAL A 96 -8.56 12.83 -19.89
N GLY A 97 -7.90 13.48 -18.94
CA GLY A 97 -8.55 14.12 -17.80
C GLY A 97 -7.62 15.13 -17.13
N THR A 98 -7.99 16.41 -17.17
CA THR A 98 -7.27 17.51 -16.51
C THR A 98 -7.37 17.40 -14.99
N ASN A 99 -6.23 17.42 -14.30
CA ASN A 99 -6.18 17.50 -12.84
C ASN A 99 -5.68 18.90 -12.43
N PRO A 100 -6.43 19.68 -11.63
CA PRO A 100 -5.99 20.99 -11.16
C PRO A 100 -5.51 20.90 -9.71
N THR A 101 -4.26 21.23 -9.40
CA THR A 101 -3.94 22.08 -8.23
C THR A 101 -2.49 22.54 -8.22
N THR A 102 -2.33 23.83 -7.97
CA THR A 102 -1.11 24.63 -7.89
C THR A 102 -0.84 24.96 -6.42
N ASN A 103 0.44 25.05 -6.02
CA ASN A 103 1.00 25.59 -4.76
C ASN A 103 0.85 24.68 -3.50
N ALA A 104 1.82 24.52 -2.58
CA ALA A 104 3.00 25.30 -2.21
C ALA A 104 4.05 24.40 -1.51
N LEU A 105 5.33 24.63 -1.81
CA LEU A 105 6.51 24.05 -1.15
C LEU A 105 6.84 24.82 0.13
N LYS A 106 7.05 24.10 1.24
CA LYS A 106 8.10 24.35 2.25
C LYS A 106 8.10 23.25 3.32
N THR A 107 9.31 22.81 3.68
CA THR A 107 9.71 21.95 4.82
C THR A 107 9.95 20.47 4.49
N GLN A 108 11.06 20.14 3.82
CA GLN A 108 11.63 18.78 3.81
C GLN A 108 13.16 18.85 3.88
N GLU A 109 13.70 19.03 5.09
CA GLU A 109 15.12 18.79 5.40
C GLU A 109 15.32 17.73 6.50
N SER A 110 14.26 17.20 7.14
CA SER A 110 14.40 16.21 8.23
C SER A 110 14.11 14.75 7.86
N GLU A 111 13.59 14.46 6.65
CA GLU A 111 13.17 13.09 6.29
C GLU A 111 14.31 12.17 5.82
N GLN A 112 15.39 12.72 5.25
CA GLN A 112 16.50 11.91 4.73
C GLN A 112 17.34 11.26 5.84
N ALA A 113 17.38 11.87 7.03
CA ALA A 113 18.05 11.30 8.21
C ALA A 113 17.22 10.16 8.84
N ASN A 114 15.88 10.24 8.78
CA ASN A 114 15.00 9.20 9.29
C ASN A 114 14.97 7.96 8.38
N ALA A 115 14.98 8.12 7.05
CA ALA A 115 15.01 6.98 6.12
C ALA A 115 16.27 6.11 6.26
N LYS A 116 17.45 6.72 6.46
CA LYS A 116 18.70 5.97 6.73
C LYS A 116 18.69 5.27 8.08
N LYS A 117 18.03 5.83 9.09
CA LYS A 117 17.90 5.23 10.42
C LYS A 117 16.90 4.06 10.40
N LEU A 118 15.82 4.18 9.60
CA LEU A 118 14.82 3.13 9.37
C LEU A 118 15.43 1.92 8.66
N LEU A 119 16.18 2.14 7.57
CA LEU A 119 16.89 1.07 6.84
C LEU A 119 17.89 0.31 7.72
N LYS A 120 18.56 1.01 8.65
CA LYS A 120 19.52 0.39 9.57
C LYS A 120 18.80 -0.42 10.66
N LEU A 121 17.68 0.10 11.19
CA LEU A 121 16.85 -0.61 12.16
C LEU A 121 16.15 -1.84 11.56
N GLU A 122 15.71 -1.78 10.30
CA GLU A 122 15.14 -2.91 9.55
C GLU A 122 16.19 -4.00 9.29
N SER A 123 17.43 -3.60 8.97
CA SER A 123 18.53 -4.56 8.80
C SER A 123 18.96 -5.26 10.09
N GLU A 124 18.83 -4.59 11.25
CA GLU A 124 19.15 -5.16 12.57
C GLU A 124 17.98 -5.99 13.14
N LYS A 125 16.71 -5.62 12.85
CA LYS A 125 15.53 -6.43 13.20
C LYS A 125 15.37 -7.67 12.33
N GLY A 126 15.94 -7.68 11.13
CA GLY A 126 15.91 -8.80 10.17
C GLY A 126 16.65 -10.08 10.60
N ILE A 127 17.32 -10.12 11.76
CA ILE A 127 18.08 -11.30 12.23
C ILE A 127 17.31 -12.15 13.27
N LYS A 128 16.08 -11.76 13.65
CA LYS A 128 15.26 -12.54 14.62
C LYS A 128 13.80 -12.79 14.21
N ALA A 129 13.52 -12.89 12.92
CA ALA A 129 12.23 -13.40 12.44
C ALA A 129 12.42 -14.84 12.00
N GLU A 130 11.94 -15.79 12.81
CA GLU A 130 11.66 -17.15 12.34
C GLU A 130 10.81 -17.03 11.08
N ALA A 131 11.33 -17.56 9.96
CA ALA A 131 10.71 -17.45 8.64
C ALA A 131 9.30 -18.07 8.66
N LEU A 132 8.28 -17.22 8.82
CA LEU A 132 6.88 -17.59 8.63
C LEU A 132 6.68 -17.84 7.13
N LYS A 133 6.33 -19.08 6.78
CA LYS A 133 5.93 -19.45 5.41
C LYS A 133 4.75 -18.58 4.98
N LYS A 134 4.83 -17.95 3.81
CA LYS A 134 3.62 -17.47 3.12
C LYS A 134 2.72 -18.67 2.89
N LEU A 135 1.58 -18.68 3.56
CA LEU A 135 0.59 -19.73 3.46
C LEU A 135 -0.11 -19.63 2.10
N ASP A 136 -0.54 -20.76 1.55
CA ASP A 136 -1.39 -20.73 0.37
C ASP A 136 -2.77 -20.14 0.71
N PHE A 137 -3.43 -19.52 -0.27
CA PHE A 137 -4.74 -18.88 -0.06
C PHE A 137 -5.78 -19.86 0.50
N ASP A 138 -5.77 -21.12 0.09
CA ASP A 138 -6.73 -22.12 0.59
C ASP A 138 -6.41 -22.60 2.01
N GLU A 139 -5.14 -22.64 2.41
CA GLU A 139 -4.75 -22.89 3.80
C GLU A 139 -5.25 -21.76 4.71
N ILE A 140 -5.12 -20.50 4.28
CA ILE A 140 -5.58 -19.35 5.07
C ILE A 140 -7.10 -19.36 5.22
N LYS A 141 -7.87 -19.71 4.18
CA LYS A 141 -9.33 -19.86 4.30
C LYS A 141 -9.71 -20.88 5.35
N LYS A 142 -9.02 -22.02 5.38
CA LYS A 142 -9.26 -23.07 6.38
C LYS A 142 -9.02 -22.54 7.80
N LEU A 143 -7.93 -21.79 8.00
CA LEU A 143 -7.64 -21.14 9.28
C LEU A 143 -8.74 -20.12 9.66
N ILE A 144 -9.29 -19.38 8.70
CA ILE A 144 -10.39 -18.43 8.94
C ILE A 144 -11.68 -19.17 9.33
N ASP A 145 -12.00 -20.25 8.63
CA ASP A 145 -13.21 -21.06 8.87
C ASP A 145 -13.16 -21.79 10.22
N GLU A 146 -11.96 -22.19 10.68
CA GLU A 146 -11.72 -22.84 11.98
C GLU A 146 -11.55 -21.85 13.14
N SER A 147 -11.33 -20.56 12.85
CA SER A 147 -11.07 -19.55 13.89
C SER A 147 -12.31 -19.30 14.75
N PRO A 148 -12.22 -19.42 16.08
CA PRO A 148 -13.35 -19.14 16.96
C PRO A 148 -13.71 -17.65 16.96
N ASN A 149 -15.00 -17.35 17.15
CA ASN A 149 -15.47 -15.97 17.18
C ASN A 149 -15.10 -15.21 18.47
N ASN A 150 -14.68 -15.89 19.53
CA ASN A 150 -14.36 -15.29 20.82
C ASN A 150 -13.23 -16.03 21.54
N GLY A 151 -12.42 -15.29 22.30
CA GLY A 151 -11.52 -15.88 23.29
C GLY A 151 -10.04 -15.90 22.91
N LYS A 152 -9.27 -16.63 23.72
CA LYS A 152 -7.81 -16.74 23.57
C LYS A 152 -7.40 -17.53 22.31
N ASP A 153 -8.29 -18.39 21.83
CA ASP A 153 -8.03 -19.38 20.76
C ASP A 153 -8.26 -18.82 19.34
N ILE A 154 -8.54 -17.51 19.20
CA ILE A 154 -8.64 -16.86 17.89
C ILE A 154 -7.33 -17.05 17.14
N ILE A 155 -7.42 -17.61 15.93
CA ILE A 155 -6.27 -17.98 15.11
C ILE A 155 -5.63 -16.71 14.55
N VAL A 156 -4.29 -16.64 14.61
CA VAL A 156 -3.49 -15.55 14.06
C VAL A 156 -2.99 -15.97 12.68
N ILE A 157 -3.45 -15.28 11.63
CA ILE A 157 -3.10 -15.63 10.24
C ILE A 157 -1.78 -15.00 9.78
N GLY A 158 -1.27 -13.97 10.45
CA GLY A 158 -0.09 -13.21 10.04
C GLY A 158 -0.43 -12.01 9.16
N ASP A 159 0.24 -10.88 9.40
CA ASP A 159 0.05 -9.61 8.68
C ASP A 159 0.31 -9.76 7.17
N ASP A 160 1.37 -10.48 6.80
CA ASP A 160 1.75 -10.77 5.42
C ASP A 160 0.68 -11.54 4.62
N ASN A 161 -0.24 -12.21 5.33
CA ASN A 161 -1.31 -13.02 4.74
C ASN A 161 -2.63 -12.24 4.66
N LEU A 162 -2.72 -11.01 5.17
CA LEU A 162 -3.92 -10.17 5.10
C LEU A 162 -4.03 -9.50 3.72
N THR A 163 -4.32 -10.27 2.68
CA THR A 163 -4.53 -9.74 1.32
C THR A 163 -5.95 -9.19 1.14
N PRO A 164 -6.23 -8.38 0.08
CA PRO A 164 -7.59 -7.90 -0.20
C PRO A 164 -8.61 -9.04 -0.34
N GLU A 165 -8.22 -10.15 -0.95
CA GLU A 165 -9.05 -11.35 -1.13
C GLU A 165 -9.36 -12.02 0.21
N ILE A 166 -8.39 -12.04 1.13
CA ILE A 166 -8.59 -12.56 2.49
C ILE A 166 -9.52 -11.66 3.29
N VAL A 167 -9.38 -10.33 3.21
CA VAL A 167 -10.31 -9.40 3.86
C VAL A 167 -11.73 -9.58 3.32
N GLU A 168 -11.89 -9.72 2.00
CA GLU A 168 -13.18 -10.02 1.40
C GLU A 168 -13.76 -11.36 1.89
N TYR A 169 -12.92 -12.39 2.03
CA TYR A 169 -13.34 -13.68 2.55
C TYR A 169 -13.82 -13.59 4.00
N ILE A 170 -13.05 -12.95 4.89
CA ILE A 170 -13.42 -12.70 6.30
C ILE A 170 -14.78 -11.99 6.37
N HIS A 171 -14.97 -10.97 5.53
CA HIS A 171 -16.21 -10.21 5.47
C HIS A 171 -17.40 -11.08 5.05
N LYS A 172 -17.28 -11.83 3.95
CA LYS A 172 -18.36 -12.68 3.42
C LYS A 172 -18.72 -13.86 4.32
N LYS A 173 -17.74 -14.39 5.04
CA LYS A 173 -17.93 -15.52 5.98
C LYS A 173 -18.38 -15.08 7.37
N HIS A 174 -18.52 -13.78 7.60
CA HIS A 174 -18.79 -13.22 8.92
C HIS A 174 -17.78 -13.69 9.99
N ALA A 175 -16.53 -13.83 9.58
CA ALA A 175 -15.48 -14.41 10.41
C ALA A 175 -14.76 -13.36 11.26
N LYS A 176 -13.92 -13.86 12.18
CA LYS A 176 -13.03 -13.08 13.02
C LYS A 176 -11.70 -13.80 13.16
N VAL A 177 -10.61 -13.08 12.92
CA VAL A 177 -9.25 -13.61 13.00
C VAL A 177 -8.29 -12.62 13.66
N GLY A 178 -7.22 -13.15 14.21
CA GLY A 178 -6.06 -12.38 14.63
C GLY A 178 -5.16 -12.11 13.43
N ILE A 179 -4.62 -10.91 13.34
CA ILE A 179 -3.67 -10.52 12.29
C ILE A 179 -2.25 -10.77 12.76
N GLU A 180 -1.92 -10.33 13.96
CA GLU A 180 -0.60 -10.51 14.56
C GLU A 180 -0.68 -10.48 16.09
N ARG A 181 0.39 -10.92 16.74
CA ARG A 181 0.64 -10.65 18.15
C ARG A 181 1.18 -9.24 18.29
N LEU A 182 0.75 -8.53 19.34
CA LEU A 182 1.26 -7.18 19.62
C LEU A 182 2.68 -7.26 20.18
N ASP A 183 3.51 -6.27 19.86
CA ASP A 183 4.87 -6.19 20.36
C ASP A 183 4.94 -5.70 21.83
N GLU A 184 6.13 -5.76 22.44
CA GLU A 184 6.32 -5.37 23.84
C GLU A 184 6.00 -3.89 24.09
N ASP A 185 6.26 -3.02 23.11
CA ASP A 185 6.00 -1.58 23.22
C ASP A 185 4.48 -1.31 23.23
N GLU A 186 3.73 -1.93 22.31
CA GLU A 186 2.27 -1.91 22.26
C GLU A 186 1.66 -2.55 23.52
N ILE A 187 2.24 -3.64 24.03
CA ILE A 187 1.74 -4.27 25.25
C ILE A 187 1.91 -3.35 26.47
N THR A 188 3.09 -2.78 26.63
CA THR A 188 3.45 -1.93 27.77
C THR A 188 2.62 -0.64 27.77
N ALA A 189 2.35 -0.08 26.59
CA ALA A 189 1.61 1.17 26.47
C ALA A 189 0.11 1.05 26.83
N PHE A 190 -0.42 -0.17 27.03
CA PHE A 190 -1.86 -0.40 27.19
C PHE A 190 -2.27 -1.27 28.40
N ASN A 191 -1.32 -1.66 29.26
CA ASN A 191 -1.55 -2.34 30.55
C ASN A 191 -2.59 -3.49 30.46
N PHE A 192 -2.42 -4.37 29.47
CA PHE A 192 -3.34 -5.48 29.27
C PHE A 192 -3.42 -6.42 30.47
N THR A 193 -4.59 -6.99 30.71
CA THR A 193 -4.76 -8.04 31.74
C THR A 193 -4.01 -9.32 31.36
N TYR A 194 -3.88 -9.65 30.07
CA TYR A 194 -3.22 -10.87 29.59
C TYR A 194 -2.20 -10.56 28.48
N PRO A 195 -1.11 -9.83 28.79
CA PRO A 195 -0.18 -9.29 27.80
C PRO A 195 0.39 -10.35 26.82
N LYS A 196 0.64 -11.57 27.30
CA LYS A 196 1.12 -12.69 26.46
C LYS A 196 0.14 -13.11 25.35
N ASN A 197 -1.14 -12.79 25.51
CA ASN A 197 -2.20 -13.09 24.55
C ASN A 197 -2.58 -11.89 23.69
N ALA A 198 -1.88 -10.77 23.84
CA ALA A 198 -2.13 -9.54 23.12
C ALA A 198 -2.05 -9.73 21.61
N LYS A 199 -3.12 -9.37 20.90
CA LYS A 199 -3.20 -9.53 19.44
C LYS A 199 -4.06 -8.45 18.79
N ALA A 200 -3.69 -8.09 17.57
CA ALA A 200 -4.53 -7.31 16.68
C ALA A 200 -5.54 -8.24 16.02
N ILE A 201 -6.79 -7.80 15.92
CA ILE A 201 -7.92 -8.59 15.44
C ILE A 201 -8.66 -7.79 14.37
N ILE A 202 -9.11 -8.49 13.34
CA ILE A 202 -10.09 -7.99 12.39
C ILE A 202 -11.33 -8.89 12.42
N ASP A 203 -12.50 -8.27 12.39
CA ASP A 203 -13.78 -8.97 12.26
C ASP A 203 -14.61 -8.40 11.11
N TYR A 204 -15.59 -9.19 10.68
CA TYR A 204 -16.50 -8.79 9.61
C TYR A 204 -17.29 -7.52 9.95
N GLN A 205 -17.56 -7.23 11.23
CA GLN A 205 -18.36 -6.08 11.63
C GLN A 205 -17.60 -4.77 11.38
N GLY A 206 -16.31 -4.74 11.71
CA GLY A 206 -15.42 -3.61 11.41
C GLY A 206 -15.26 -3.40 9.90
N ILE A 207 -15.07 -4.49 9.14
CA ILE A 207 -15.00 -4.43 7.68
C ILE A 207 -16.30 -3.88 7.07
N GLN A 208 -17.44 -4.45 7.47
CA GLN A 208 -18.76 -4.05 7.03
C GLN A 208 -19.03 -2.58 7.37
N HIS A 209 -18.66 -2.13 8.58
CA HIS A 209 -18.83 -0.74 8.99
C HIS A 209 -18.01 0.22 8.10
N ALA A 210 -16.73 -0.07 7.90
CA ALA A 210 -15.85 0.73 7.04
C ALA A 210 -16.40 0.83 5.61
N LEU A 211 -16.83 -0.28 5.02
CA LEU A 211 -17.36 -0.31 3.65
C LEU A 211 -18.73 0.39 3.53
N ASN A 212 -19.61 0.23 4.52
CA ASN A 212 -20.93 0.85 4.48
C ASN A 212 -20.86 2.37 4.65
N LYS A 213 -19.93 2.87 5.48
CA LYS A 213 -19.78 4.30 5.76
C LYS A 213 -18.81 5.00 4.82
N HIS A 214 -17.78 4.31 4.35
CA HIS A 214 -16.66 4.91 3.61
C HIS A 214 -16.31 4.16 2.32
N GLY A 215 -16.99 3.07 1.98
CA GLY A 215 -16.76 2.35 0.73
C GLY A 215 -17.30 3.06 -0.51
N VAL A 216 -16.96 2.54 -1.69
CA VAL A 216 -17.29 3.13 -3.01
C VAL A 216 -18.77 3.51 -3.15
N ASN A 217 -19.67 2.72 -2.55
CA ASN A 217 -21.11 2.92 -2.64
C ASN A 217 -21.70 3.75 -1.49
N SER A 218 -20.88 4.20 -0.54
CA SER A 218 -21.33 4.87 0.67
C SER A 218 -21.84 6.29 0.42
N PRO A 219 -22.69 6.84 1.31
CA PRO A 219 -23.08 8.24 1.27
C PRO A 219 -21.89 9.19 1.33
N SER A 220 -20.84 8.88 2.11
CA SER A 220 -19.67 9.75 2.26
C SER A 220 -18.89 9.91 0.95
N VAL A 221 -18.83 8.84 0.15
CA VAL A 221 -18.17 8.89 -1.17
C VAL A 221 -19.08 9.55 -2.19
N LYS A 222 -20.36 9.16 -2.23
CA LYS A 222 -21.32 9.67 -3.22
C LYS A 222 -21.68 11.15 -3.03
N LEU A 223 -21.85 11.59 -1.78
CA LEU A 223 -22.30 12.94 -1.45
C LEU A 223 -21.13 13.87 -1.14
N SER A 224 -20.19 13.42 -0.32
CA SER A 224 -19.09 14.27 0.19
C SER A 224 -17.79 14.14 -0.61
N LYS A 225 -17.77 13.33 -1.68
CA LYS A 225 -16.60 13.11 -2.56
C LYS A 225 -15.34 12.72 -1.78
N GLN A 226 -15.51 12.00 -0.68
CA GLN A 226 -14.39 11.43 0.09
C GLN A 226 -13.74 10.29 -0.71
N PRO A 227 -12.42 10.08 -0.58
CA PRO A 227 -11.78 8.91 -1.17
C PRO A 227 -12.40 7.63 -0.58
N PRO A 228 -12.75 6.62 -1.40
CA PRO A 228 -13.37 5.42 -0.92
C PRO A 228 -12.38 4.52 -0.17
N ILE A 229 -12.93 3.72 0.74
CA ILE A 229 -12.29 2.56 1.37
C ILE A 229 -12.64 1.30 0.59
N THR A 230 -11.63 0.50 0.32
CA THR A 230 -11.72 -0.77 -0.38
C THR A 230 -11.12 -1.89 0.47
N TYR A 231 -11.31 -3.16 0.08
CA TYR A 231 -10.61 -4.26 0.74
C TYR A 231 -9.09 -4.11 0.68
N LYS A 232 -8.56 -3.49 -0.38
CA LYS A 232 -7.13 -3.19 -0.47
C LYS A 232 -6.68 -2.20 0.60
N ASP A 233 -7.49 -1.21 0.93
CA ASP A 233 -7.15 -0.26 1.99
C ASP A 233 -7.19 -0.94 3.35
N ILE A 234 -8.24 -1.72 3.60
CA ILE A 234 -8.40 -2.46 4.86
C ILE A 234 -7.27 -3.49 5.03
N ALA A 235 -6.83 -4.17 3.97
CA ALA A 235 -5.71 -5.11 4.01
C ALA A 235 -4.42 -4.47 4.53
N ASN A 236 -4.21 -3.17 4.28
CA ASN A 236 -3.01 -2.45 4.70
C ASN A 236 -3.19 -1.69 6.03
N TYR A 237 -4.27 -1.94 6.80
CA TYR A 237 -4.55 -1.14 8.00
C TYR A 237 -3.47 -1.24 9.08
N ARG A 238 -2.80 -2.40 9.22
CA ARG A 238 -1.74 -2.58 10.23
C ARG A 238 -0.51 -1.76 9.91
N ASP A 239 -0.10 -1.70 8.65
CA ASP A 239 0.97 -0.82 8.20
C ASP A 239 0.67 0.65 8.55
N ILE A 240 -0.57 1.08 8.31
CA ILE A 240 -1.02 2.44 8.64
C ILE A 240 -0.96 2.71 10.16
N VAL A 241 -1.34 1.73 10.99
CA VAL A 241 -1.27 1.87 12.45
C VAL A 241 0.17 1.91 12.95
N LYS A 242 1.02 0.98 12.49
CA LYS A 242 2.42 0.88 12.91
C LYS A 242 3.22 2.12 12.51
N ASN A 243 2.90 2.68 11.34
CA ASN A 243 3.60 3.82 10.77
C ASN A 243 2.81 5.13 10.91
N ALA A 244 1.82 5.20 11.81
CA ALA A 244 1.00 6.39 12.01
C ALA A 244 1.85 7.61 12.39
N ASP A 245 1.49 8.78 11.86
CA ASP A 245 2.15 10.03 12.22
C ASP A 245 1.68 10.53 13.59
N GLU A 246 0.46 10.15 13.99
CA GLU A 246 -0.08 10.43 15.31
C GLU A 246 -1.07 9.34 15.74
N THR A 247 -0.96 8.90 17.00
CA THR A 247 -1.90 7.93 17.60
C THR A 247 -2.48 8.49 18.88
N ILE A 248 -3.79 8.71 18.87
CA ILE A 248 -4.55 9.25 20.00
C ILE A 248 -5.28 8.12 20.71
N LYS A 249 -5.18 8.08 22.04
CA LYS A 249 -5.93 7.15 22.89
C LYS A 249 -7.06 7.90 23.58
N ARG A 250 -8.28 7.39 23.48
CA ARG A 250 -9.46 7.91 24.20
C ARG A 250 -10.25 6.74 24.78
N ASP A 251 -10.27 6.62 26.11
CA ASP A 251 -10.85 5.48 26.83
C ASP A 251 -10.32 4.14 26.29
N ASN A 252 -11.20 3.37 25.65
CA ASN A 252 -10.88 2.09 25.02
C ASN A 252 -10.67 2.19 23.50
N ARG A 253 -10.57 3.40 22.94
CA ARG A 253 -10.36 3.65 21.51
C ARG A 253 -8.93 4.09 21.23
N ILE A 254 -8.38 3.56 20.15
CA ILE A 254 -7.09 3.91 19.60
C ILE A 254 -7.34 4.44 18.21
N ILE A 255 -6.93 5.67 17.95
CA ILE A 255 -7.16 6.37 16.69
C ILE A 255 -5.79 6.68 16.11
N SER A 256 -5.46 6.04 15.00
CA SER A 256 -4.19 6.21 14.30
C SER A 256 -4.41 7.05 13.05
N TYR A 257 -3.65 8.13 12.92
CA TYR A 257 -3.68 9.06 11.80
C TYR A 257 -2.42 8.89 10.95
N LYS A 258 -2.61 8.74 9.65
CA LYS A 258 -1.53 8.76 8.67
C LYS A 258 -1.80 9.80 7.61
N GLN A 259 -0.95 10.81 7.52
CA GLN A 259 -0.95 11.77 6.44
C GLN A 259 -0.43 11.09 5.16
N VAL A 260 -1.22 11.20 4.10
CA VAL A 260 -0.84 10.79 2.75
C VAL A 260 -0.93 12.03 1.85
N ASN A 261 -0.29 12.03 0.69
CA ASN A 261 -0.32 13.21 -0.16
C ASN A 261 -1.77 13.58 -0.56
N GLY A 262 -2.20 14.79 -0.20
CA GLY A 262 -3.54 15.35 -0.46
C GLY A 262 -4.70 14.83 0.40
N HIS A 263 -4.49 13.83 1.27
CA HIS A 263 -5.51 13.27 2.15
C HIS A 263 -4.88 12.53 3.32
N PHE A 264 -5.60 12.30 4.40
CA PHE A 264 -5.15 11.45 5.49
C PHE A 264 -6.03 10.21 5.62
N VAL A 265 -5.46 9.17 6.20
CA VAL A 265 -6.15 7.93 6.56
C VAL A 265 -6.27 7.87 8.07
N VAL A 266 -7.46 7.50 8.54
CA VAL A 266 -7.72 7.24 9.96
C VAL A 266 -8.07 5.77 10.12
N VAL A 267 -7.43 5.13 11.09
CA VAL A 267 -7.76 3.77 11.54
C VAL A 267 -8.18 3.84 12.99
N GLU A 268 -9.39 3.36 13.27
CA GLU A 268 -9.87 3.22 14.64
C GLU A 268 -9.80 1.76 15.07
N GLN A 269 -9.26 1.52 16.27
CA GLN A 269 -9.26 0.23 16.94
C GLN A 269 -9.90 0.36 18.32
N ILE A 270 -10.54 -0.71 18.77
CA ILE A 270 -11.02 -0.85 20.15
C ILE A 270 -10.03 -1.71 20.92
N ASN A 271 -9.46 -1.15 21.98
CA ASN A 271 -8.79 -1.90 23.02
C ASN A 271 -9.83 -2.59 23.92
N ARG A 272 -9.96 -3.90 23.78
CA ARG A 272 -10.55 -4.70 24.83
C ARG A 272 -9.40 -5.07 25.77
N ASN A 273 -9.39 -4.50 26.98
CA ASN A 273 -8.37 -4.68 28.03
C ASN A 273 -8.00 -6.15 28.34
N LYS A 274 -8.76 -7.11 27.81
CA LYS A 274 -8.45 -8.55 27.73
C LYS A 274 -7.44 -8.91 26.63
N SER A 275 -6.62 -7.97 26.14
CA SER A 275 -5.50 -8.21 25.22
C SER A 275 -5.90 -8.32 23.74
N GLU A 276 -6.86 -7.50 23.33
CA GLU A 276 -7.31 -7.47 21.93
C GLU A 276 -7.41 -6.03 21.42
N PHE A 277 -6.75 -5.74 20.30
CA PHE A 277 -7.03 -4.55 19.50
C PHE A 277 -7.90 -4.92 18.30
N ILE A 278 -9.18 -4.55 18.35
CA ILE A 278 -10.14 -4.90 17.31
C ILE A 278 -10.27 -3.75 16.32
N PHE A 279 -10.03 -4.02 15.04
CA PHE A 279 -10.32 -3.09 13.94
C PHE A 279 -11.78 -2.65 13.98
N LYS A 280 -12.03 -1.35 14.13
CA LYS A 280 -13.39 -0.79 14.25
C LYS A 280 -13.88 -0.17 12.95
N THR A 281 -13.03 0.65 12.33
CA THR A 281 -13.31 1.32 11.07
C THR A 281 -12.02 1.88 10.47
N MET A 282 -12.09 2.25 9.21
CA MET A 282 -11.10 3.04 8.50
C MET A 282 -11.82 4.05 7.61
N PHE A 283 -11.25 5.25 7.47
CA PHE A 283 -11.73 6.23 6.48
C PHE A 283 -10.61 7.12 5.97
N LYS A 284 -10.90 7.82 4.86
CA LYS A 284 -10.01 8.78 4.22
C LYS A 284 -10.69 10.14 4.12
N GLU A 285 -9.94 11.18 4.42
CA GLU A 285 -10.41 12.56 4.30
C GLU A 285 -9.36 13.46 3.67
N LYS A 286 -9.80 14.43 2.86
CA LYS A 286 -8.88 15.35 2.18
C LYS A 286 -8.32 16.36 3.16
N GLY A 287 -7.09 16.79 2.91
CA GLY A 287 -6.42 17.83 3.69
C GLY A 287 -5.49 17.27 4.76
N ASP A 288 -5.33 18.06 5.82
CA ASP A 288 -4.40 17.82 6.92
C ASP A 288 -5.13 17.18 8.11
N TYR A 289 -4.63 16.04 8.58
CA TYR A 289 -5.21 15.30 9.69
C TYR A 289 -5.30 16.13 10.98
N LYS A 290 -4.44 17.14 11.18
CA LYS A 290 -4.49 18.04 12.34
C LYS A 290 -5.71 18.95 12.36
N LYS A 291 -6.38 19.12 11.22
CA LYS A 291 -7.63 19.88 11.09
C LYS A 291 -8.86 18.97 11.15
N CYS A 292 -8.67 17.67 11.36
CA CYS A 292 -9.77 16.74 11.50
C CYS A 292 -10.54 17.04 12.78
N THR A 293 -11.80 17.46 12.65
CA THR A 293 -12.73 17.67 13.77
C THR A 293 -13.61 16.45 14.02
N ARG A 294 -13.54 15.44 13.15
CA ARG A 294 -14.10 14.11 13.42
C ARG A 294 -13.17 13.42 14.41
N LEU A 295 -13.46 13.61 15.71
CA LEU A 295 -13.31 12.67 16.84
C LEU A 295 -13.21 13.39 18.18
#